data_AF-A0A5S3P333-F1
#
_entry.id   AF-A0A5S3P333-F1
#
_cell.length_a   1.000
_cell.length_b   1.000
_cell.length_c   1.000
_cell.angle_alpha   90.00
_cell.angle_beta   90.00
_cell.angle_gamma   90.00
#
_symmetry.space_group_name_H-M   'P 1'
#
loop_
_entity.id
_entity.type
_entity.pdbx_description
1 polymer ?
#
loop_
_entity_poly.entity_id
_entity_poly.type
_entity_poly.pdbx_seq_one_letter_code
_entity_poly.pdbx_strand_id
1 'polypeptide(L)'
;MYDFLLAASLIVFALVVSAYARHRAASLMHPATVYLAFHGLIFVFRPIVARLYDFDFIYRLYNFQPSMDDKITVILGANLALLTFVLVSLRVASEPVAQIAADEIRGVRARLTKPIAIVAAVIAPLAITSQIGNWRRRVNEFDTMMTDAATGVQFNVDGNGWFTDSALMLAPLVIMALWLSRYRLWGWAIFGAFVVLQSGSGGRAPLIYTVVAIGVLFLLERGRRWFDWRGVVLAVFALVAFNQIVMDRGAAVRDLVGSDAGDTYITDRQLDPLEGMDFANLEYFEYIVYAVPQRTGTWDYFASNLQLFTEPIPRALWPDKPKGSPVQFFQLWNYGTPTGMTASVPGMGWMSLGYIGIIIQASVFALIYASAYNWLLIRRRSAAAWIGYALIIATSVTVLRDGSLLTLARLSPFYVGPLLMVLVLARFSGPRMAFGTEGDEALPGNEFLALTPAERRRSLAAQAADQR
;
A
#
# COMPACT_ATOMS: atom_id res chain seq x y z
N MET A 1 11.01 8.02 -31.99
CA MET A 1 10.20 6.84 -31.59
C MET A 1 9.77 6.91 -30.12
N TYR A 2 10.70 7.16 -29.19
CA TYR A 2 10.36 7.24 -27.74
C TYR A 2 9.33 8.33 -27.40
N ASP A 3 9.50 9.55 -27.91
CA ASP A 3 8.55 10.64 -27.63
C ASP A 3 7.12 10.33 -28.11
N PHE A 4 6.99 9.61 -29.24
CA PHE A 4 5.71 9.11 -29.72
C PHE A 4 5.08 8.10 -28.75
N LEU A 5 5.88 7.20 -28.16
CA LEU A 5 5.40 6.23 -27.18
C LEU A 5 5.01 6.89 -25.85
N LEU A 6 5.72 7.94 -25.43
CA LEU A 6 5.30 8.74 -24.26
C LEU A 6 3.94 9.41 -24.51
N ALA A 7 3.75 10.01 -25.70
CA ALA A 7 2.47 10.57 -26.09
C ALA A 7 1.35 9.50 -26.15
N ALA A 8 1.64 8.34 -26.74
CA ALA A 8 0.70 7.22 -26.79
C ALA A 8 0.34 6.70 -25.39
N SER A 9 1.30 6.57 -24.48
CA SER A 9 1.06 6.18 -23.08
C SER A 9 0.17 7.19 -22.35
N LEU A 10 0.42 8.49 -22.54
CA LEU A 10 -0.44 9.54 -22.00
C LEU A 10 -1.88 9.44 -22.54
N ILE A 11 -2.05 9.18 -23.84
CA ILE A 11 -3.38 9.00 -24.44
C ILE A 11 -4.08 7.76 -23.86
N VAL A 12 -3.39 6.62 -23.77
CA VAL A 12 -3.92 5.39 -23.17
C VAL A 12 -4.35 5.65 -21.73
N PHE A 13 -3.51 6.30 -20.94
CA PHE A 13 -3.83 6.68 -19.56
C PHE A 13 -5.07 7.57 -19.49
N ALA A 14 -5.15 8.62 -20.31
CA ALA A 14 -6.30 9.53 -20.36
C ALA A 14 -7.60 8.79 -20.74
N LEU A 15 -7.54 7.85 -21.69
CA LEU A 15 -8.69 7.03 -22.09
C LEU A 15 -9.13 6.10 -20.96
N VAL A 16 -8.19 5.44 -20.26
CA VAL A 16 -8.50 4.56 -19.13
C VAL A 16 -9.08 5.35 -17.96
N VAL A 17 -8.51 6.51 -17.63
CA VAL A 17 -9.05 7.42 -16.60
C VAL A 17 -10.44 7.91 -16.98
N SER A 18 -10.67 8.29 -18.24
CA SER A 18 -12.00 8.72 -18.70
C SER A 18 -13.03 7.57 -18.65
N ALA A 19 -12.63 6.35 -19.02
CA ALA A 19 -13.49 5.18 -18.93
C ALA A 19 -13.82 4.85 -17.47
N TYR A 20 -12.82 4.91 -16.60
CA TYR A 20 -12.96 4.71 -15.17
C TYR A 20 -13.88 5.78 -14.53
N ALA A 21 -13.68 7.06 -14.83
CA ALA A 21 -14.48 8.16 -14.29
C ALA A 21 -15.97 8.07 -14.66
N ARG A 22 -16.29 7.44 -15.80
CA ARG A 22 -17.66 7.17 -16.24
C ARG A 22 -18.25 5.88 -15.63
N HIS A 23 -17.43 5.03 -15.02
CA HIS A 23 -17.88 3.78 -14.42
C HIS A 23 -18.69 4.05 -13.14
N ARG A 24 -19.76 3.28 -12.90
CA ARG A 24 -20.67 3.49 -11.74
C ARG A 24 -19.99 3.38 -10.38
N ALA A 25 -18.95 2.54 -10.27
CA ALA A 25 -18.15 2.34 -9.05
C ALA A 25 -17.01 3.36 -8.88
N ALA A 26 -16.89 4.34 -9.79
CA ALA A 26 -15.85 5.35 -9.71
C ALA A 26 -15.91 6.13 -8.39
N SER A 27 -14.84 6.05 -7.61
CA SER A 27 -14.69 6.74 -6.33
C SER A 27 -13.23 6.71 -5.88
N LEU A 28 -12.84 7.66 -5.03
CA LEU A 28 -11.50 7.68 -4.42
C LEU A 28 -11.22 6.42 -3.60
N MET A 29 -12.26 5.76 -3.12
CA MET A 29 -12.19 4.55 -2.31
C MET A 29 -12.03 3.29 -3.14
N HIS A 30 -12.11 3.34 -4.46
CA HIS A 30 -12.01 2.15 -5.29
C HIS A 30 -10.52 1.84 -5.61
N PRO A 31 -10.10 0.55 -5.66
CA PRO A 31 -8.71 0.17 -5.91
C PRO A 31 -8.09 0.79 -7.16
N ALA A 32 -8.86 0.84 -8.26
CA ALA A 32 -8.41 1.44 -9.51
C ALA A 32 -8.01 2.92 -9.35
N THR A 33 -8.62 3.69 -8.44
CA THR A 33 -8.24 5.10 -8.26
C THR A 33 -6.83 5.24 -7.71
N VAL A 34 -6.49 4.45 -6.69
CA VAL A 34 -5.15 4.52 -6.09
C VAL A 34 -4.09 4.04 -7.08
N TYR A 35 -4.38 2.99 -7.83
CA TYR A 35 -3.49 2.52 -8.88
C TYR A 35 -3.35 3.50 -10.04
N LEU A 36 -4.43 4.15 -10.49
CA LEU A 36 -4.38 5.19 -11.52
C LEU A 36 -3.56 6.41 -11.06
N ALA A 37 -3.68 6.81 -9.80
CA ALA A 37 -2.87 7.90 -9.25
C ALA A 37 -1.38 7.54 -9.21
N PHE A 38 -1.04 6.34 -8.72
CA PHE A 38 0.34 5.81 -8.73
C PHE A 38 0.89 5.71 -10.16
N HIS A 39 0.13 5.07 -11.06
CA HIS A 39 0.54 4.84 -12.44
C HIS A 39 0.71 6.15 -13.21
N GLY A 40 -0.24 7.08 -13.07
CA GLY A 40 -0.17 8.39 -13.70
C GLY A 40 1.04 9.21 -13.24
N LEU A 41 1.37 9.17 -11.95
CA LEU A 41 2.54 9.87 -11.43
C LEU A 41 3.85 9.25 -11.91
N ILE A 42 3.98 7.92 -11.78
CA ILE A 42 5.25 7.20 -11.93
C ILE A 42 5.55 6.78 -13.37
N PHE A 43 4.54 6.33 -14.13
CA PHE A 43 4.73 5.72 -15.45
C PHE A 43 4.18 6.57 -16.60
N VAL A 44 3.58 7.73 -16.32
CA VAL A 44 3.09 8.64 -17.36
C VAL A 44 3.71 10.03 -17.21
N PHE A 45 3.53 10.68 -16.05
CA PHE A 45 4.05 12.02 -15.81
C PHE A 45 5.57 12.03 -15.63
N ARG A 46 6.12 11.20 -14.73
CA ARG A 46 7.56 11.13 -14.48
C ARG A 46 8.39 10.85 -15.75
N PRO A 47 8.08 9.89 -16.64
CA PRO A 47 8.86 9.69 -17.86
C PRO A 47 8.95 10.93 -18.75
N ILE A 48 7.88 11.73 -18.82
CA ILE A 48 7.88 12.99 -19.57
C ILE A 48 8.84 13.98 -18.91
N VAL A 49 8.77 14.14 -17.58
CA VAL A 49 9.69 15.01 -16.84
C VAL A 49 11.13 14.53 -16.97
N ALA A 50 11.39 13.23 -16.80
CA ALA A 50 12.70 12.62 -16.94
C ALA A 50 13.29 12.84 -18.34
N ARG A 51 12.44 12.82 -19.38
CA ARG A 51 12.84 13.12 -20.75
C ARG A 51 13.15 14.62 -20.98
N LEU A 52 12.49 15.52 -20.26
CA LEU A 52 12.68 16.97 -20.39
C LEU A 52 13.90 17.49 -19.62
N TYR A 53 14.20 16.89 -18.46
CA TYR A 53 15.32 17.25 -17.60
C TYR A 53 16.53 16.32 -17.77
N ASP A 54 16.45 15.33 -18.67
CA ASP A 54 17.49 14.33 -18.92
C ASP A 54 18.00 13.64 -17.64
N PHE A 55 17.07 13.11 -16.84
CA PHE A 55 17.40 12.40 -15.59
C PHE A 55 18.44 11.31 -15.82
N ASP A 56 19.46 11.31 -14.97
CA ASP A 56 20.54 10.33 -15.06
C ASP A 56 21.10 9.90 -13.70
N PHE A 57 20.62 10.50 -12.62
CA PHE A 57 21.11 10.20 -11.27
C PHE A 57 21.07 8.70 -10.97
N ILE A 58 19.95 8.03 -11.24
CA ILE A 58 19.78 6.58 -10.95
C ILE A 58 20.66 5.73 -11.87
N TYR A 59 20.81 6.10 -13.14
CA TYR A 59 21.67 5.41 -14.11
C TYR A 59 23.12 5.42 -13.64
N ARG A 60 23.62 6.58 -13.20
CA ARG A 60 24.96 6.71 -12.62
C ARG A 60 25.08 5.96 -11.29
N LEU A 61 24.10 6.11 -10.39
CA LEU A 61 24.10 5.48 -9.07
C LEU A 61 24.14 3.95 -9.17
N TYR A 62 23.43 3.37 -10.14
CA TYR A 62 23.33 1.92 -10.32
C TYR A 62 24.35 1.39 -11.33
N ASN A 63 25.17 2.26 -11.94
CA ASN A 63 26.13 1.92 -12.99
C ASN A 63 25.52 1.16 -14.17
N PHE A 64 24.37 1.63 -14.68
CA PHE A 64 23.74 1.08 -15.89
C PHE A 64 23.23 2.20 -16.80
N GLN A 65 23.11 1.90 -18.09
CA GLN A 65 22.49 2.79 -19.06
C GLN A 65 21.47 1.98 -19.88
N PRO A 66 20.16 2.24 -19.74
CA PRO A 66 19.17 1.51 -20.51
C PRO A 66 19.28 1.87 -21.99
N SER A 67 19.17 0.87 -22.86
CA SER A 67 19.03 1.08 -24.29
C SER A 67 17.67 1.72 -24.61
N MET A 68 17.50 2.21 -25.84
CA MET A 68 16.20 2.73 -26.27
C MET A 68 15.12 1.65 -26.22
N ASP A 69 15.46 0.42 -26.57
CA ASP A 69 14.53 -0.72 -26.57
C ASP A 69 14.11 -1.12 -25.15
N ASP A 70 15.01 -0.98 -24.16
CA ASP A 70 14.68 -1.20 -22.75
C ASP A 70 13.63 -0.19 -22.27
N LYS A 71 13.83 1.11 -22.58
CA LYS A 71 12.86 2.16 -22.23
C LYS A 71 11.50 1.93 -22.88
N ILE A 72 11.49 1.50 -24.14
CA ILE A 72 10.26 1.18 -24.88
C ILE A 72 9.53 0.01 -24.22
N THR A 73 10.26 -1.05 -23.88
CA THR A 73 9.74 -2.24 -23.21
C THR A 73 9.10 -1.88 -21.87
N VAL A 74 9.73 -0.99 -21.09
CA VAL A 74 9.17 -0.49 -19.83
C VAL A 74 7.86 0.24 -20.02
N ILE A 75 7.75 1.16 -20.99
CA ILE A 75 6.51 1.90 -21.25
C ILE A 75 5.38 0.95 -21.69
N LEU A 76 5.69 -0.03 -22.55
CA LEU A 76 4.73 -1.04 -22.99
C LEU A 76 4.29 -1.95 -21.82
N GLY A 77 5.24 -2.43 -21.02
CA GLY A 77 4.96 -3.25 -19.84
C GLY A 77 4.15 -2.51 -18.78
N ALA A 78 4.45 -1.23 -18.54
CA ALA A 78 3.68 -0.40 -17.63
C ALA A 78 2.24 -0.20 -18.13
N ASN A 79 2.02 0.13 -19.40
CA ASN A 79 0.68 0.26 -19.97
C ASN A 79 -0.11 -1.06 -19.93
N LEU A 80 0.56 -2.21 -20.11
CA LEU A 80 -0.07 -3.52 -19.94
C LEU A 80 -0.56 -3.72 -18.50
N ALA A 81 0.27 -3.39 -17.50
CA ALA A 81 -0.12 -3.44 -16.10
C ALA A 81 -1.29 -2.50 -15.78
N LEU A 82 -1.30 -1.29 -16.35
CA LEU A 82 -2.40 -0.33 -16.30
C LEU A 82 -3.73 -0.98 -16.69
N LEU A 83 -3.77 -1.51 -17.91
CA LEU A 83 -4.97 -2.11 -18.47
C LEU A 83 -5.41 -3.32 -17.66
N THR A 84 -4.50 -4.24 -17.37
CA THR A 84 -4.81 -5.45 -16.60
C THR A 84 -5.36 -5.11 -15.22
N PHE A 85 -4.69 -4.26 -14.45
CA PHE A 85 -5.11 -3.94 -13.09
C PHE A 85 -6.49 -3.28 -13.06
N VAL A 86 -6.73 -2.30 -13.95
CA VAL A 86 -8.00 -1.56 -14.00
C VAL A 86 -9.14 -2.46 -14.46
N LEU A 87 -8.94 -3.27 -15.51
CA LEU A 87 -9.95 -4.20 -16.01
C LEU A 87 -10.34 -5.23 -14.95
N VAL A 88 -9.36 -5.86 -14.29
CA VAL A 88 -9.62 -6.84 -13.22
C VAL A 88 -10.32 -6.17 -12.04
N SER A 89 -9.86 -4.99 -11.62
CA SER A 89 -10.47 -4.24 -10.52
C SER A 89 -11.94 -3.91 -10.82
N LEU A 90 -12.24 -3.38 -12.01
CA LEU A 90 -13.60 -3.03 -12.41
C LEU A 90 -14.50 -4.26 -12.56
N ARG A 91 -13.95 -5.38 -13.05
CA ARG A 91 -14.70 -6.63 -13.22
C ARG A 91 -15.13 -7.23 -11.89
N VAL A 92 -14.29 -7.12 -10.87
CA VAL A 92 -14.50 -7.72 -9.54
C VAL A 92 -15.22 -6.75 -8.61
N ALA A 93 -14.81 -5.49 -8.56
CA ALA A 93 -15.37 -4.43 -7.70
C ALA A 93 -16.29 -3.48 -8.48
N SER A 94 -17.28 -4.04 -9.20
CA SER A 94 -18.09 -3.27 -10.15
C SER A 94 -19.17 -2.38 -9.54
N GLU A 95 -19.43 -2.50 -8.24
CA GLU A 95 -20.54 -1.84 -7.55
C GLU A 95 -20.07 -0.63 -6.72
N PRO A 96 -20.85 0.46 -6.66
CA PRO A 96 -20.53 1.60 -5.80
C PRO A 96 -20.78 1.28 -4.32
N VAL A 97 -20.00 1.90 -3.43
CA VAL A 97 -20.29 1.87 -1.98
C VAL A 97 -21.62 2.61 -1.72
N ALA A 98 -22.58 1.89 -1.12
CA ALA A 98 -23.86 2.45 -0.70
C ALA A 98 -23.70 3.30 0.57
N GLN A 99 -24.52 4.35 0.70
CA GLN A 99 -24.54 5.20 1.88
C GLN A 99 -25.19 4.48 3.07
N ILE A 100 -24.72 4.78 4.28
CA ILE A 100 -25.24 4.25 5.54
C ILE A 100 -25.77 5.39 6.39
N ALA A 101 -26.87 5.14 7.11
CA ALA A 101 -27.45 6.12 8.02
C ALA A 101 -26.47 6.48 9.15
N ALA A 102 -26.40 7.76 9.51
CA ALA A 102 -25.50 8.26 10.54
C ALA A 102 -25.72 7.58 11.91
N ASP A 103 -26.94 7.15 12.20
CA ASP A 103 -27.30 6.49 13.46
C ASP A 103 -26.67 5.10 13.61
N GLU A 104 -26.61 4.33 12.52
CA GLU A 104 -25.93 3.04 12.50
C GLU A 104 -24.44 3.23 12.84
N ILE A 105 -23.79 4.25 12.26
CA ILE A 105 -22.37 4.57 12.51
C ILE A 105 -22.14 4.94 13.98
N ARG A 106 -23.06 5.72 14.58
CA ARG A 106 -22.98 6.10 16.01
C ARG A 106 -23.03 4.89 16.91
N GLY A 107 -23.96 3.96 16.66
CA GLY A 107 -24.12 2.73 17.43
C GLY A 107 -22.86 1.85 17.40
N VAL A 108 -22.27 1.66 16.21
CA VAL A 108 -21.08 0.82 16.07
C VAL A 108 -19.85 1.44 16.74
N ARG A 109 -19.66 2.76 16.65
CA ARG A 109 -18.57 3.47 17.34
C ARG A 109 -18.59 3.25 18.85
N ALA A 110 -19.77 3.37 19.46
CA ALA A 110 -19.92 3.19 20.90
C ALA A 110 -19.46 1.79 21.33
N ARG A 111 -19.78 0.75 20.54
CA ARG A 111 -19.38 -0.64 20.79
C ARG A 111 -17.87 -0.86 20.69
N LEU A 112 -17.19 -0.18 19.76
CA LEU A 112 -15.75 -0.33 19.55
C LEU A 112 -14.90 0.57 20.44
N THR A 113 -15.49 1.53 21.15
CA THR A 113 -14.75 2.51 21.96
C THR A 113 -13.88 1.83 23.02
N LYS A 114 -14.47 0.96 23.85
CA LYS A 114 -13.74 0.25 24.92
C LYS A 114 -12.68 -0.71 24.37
N PRO A 115 -12.98 -1.58 23.38
CA PRO A 115 -11.96 -2.44 22.77
C PRO A 115 -10.79 -1.67 22.17
N ILE A 116 -11.04 -0.59 21.42
CA ILE A 116 -9.98 0.25 20.84
C ILE A 116 -9.14 0.90 21.94
N ALA A 117 -9.76 1.44 23.00
CA ALA A 117 -9.03 2.06 24.09
C ALA A 117 -8.10 1.08 24.81
N ILE A 118 -8.57 -0.16 25.07
CA ILE A 118 -7.75 -1.20 25.71
C ILE A 118 -6.59 -1.61 24.79
N VAL A 119 -6.86 -1.86 23.51
CA VAL A 119 -5.81 -2.23 22.55
C VAL A 119 -4.78 -1.10 22.39
N ALA A 120 -5.22 0.15 22.32
CA ALA A 120 -4.33 1.30 22.29
C ALA A 120 -3.48 1.40 23.57
N ALA A 121 -4.06 1.19 24.75
CA ALA A 121 -3.33 1.23 26.01
C ALA A 121 -2.24 0.14 26.10
N VAL A 122 -2.45 -1.03 25.49
CA VAL A 122 -1.48 -2.13 25.47
C VAL A 122 -0.43 -1.96 24.38
N ILE A 123 -0.85 -1.63 23.14
CA ILE A 123 0.05 -1.61 21.98
C ILE A 123 0.82 -0.29 21.86
N ALA A 124 0.21 0.85 22.19
CA ALA A 124 0.86 2.15 21.99
C ALA A 124 2.19 2.27 22.75
N PRO A 125 2.34 1.85 24.03
CA PRO A 125 3.63 1.92 24.72
C PRO A 125 4.73 1.13 24.00
N LEU A 126 4.42 -0.08 23.51
CA LEU A 126 5.34 -0.90 22.74
C LEU A 126 5.77 -0.20 21.44
N ALA A 127 4.78 0.29 20.68
CA ALA A 127 5.00 0.90 19.38
C ALA A 127 5.72 2.26 19.49
N ILE A 128 5.43 3.06 20.53
CA ILE A 128 6.15 4.30 20.85
C ILE A 128 7.61 3.98 21.22
N THR A 129 7.84 2.99 22.08
CA THR A 129 9.20 2.60 22.49
C THR A 129 10.01 2.10 21.29
N SER A 130 9.40 1.31 20.41
CA SER A 130 9.99 0.91 19.14
C SER A 130 10.38 2.10 18.27
N GLN A 131 9.49 3.08 18.14
CA GLN A 131 9.75 4.26 17.32
C GLN A 131 10.85 5.16 17.88
N ILE A 132 10.92 5.31 19.21
CA ILE A 132 12.05 5.99 19.87
C ILE A 132 13.35 5.19 19.66
N GLY A 133 13.29 3.86 19.69
CA GLY A 133 14.41 3.00 19.32
C GLY A 133 14.88 3.21 17.87
N ASN A 134 13.94 3.37 16.93
CA ASN A 134 14.22 3.71 15.54
C ASN A 134 14.95 5.05 15.41
N TRP A 135 14.56 6.05 16.22
CA TRP A 135 15.24 7.35 16.25
C TRP A 135 16.69 7.20 16.69
N ARG A 136 16.92 6.51 17.82
CA ARG A 136 18.27 6.30 18.37
C ARG A 136 19.19 5.58 17.41
N ARG A 137 18.69 4.54 16.72
CA ARG A 137 19.47 3.82 15.70
C ARG A 137 19.88 4.72 14.55
N ARG A 138 18.98 5.60 14.09
CA ARG A 138 19.31 6.56 13.03
C ARG A 138 20.28 7.65 13.46
N VAL A 139 20.16 8.15 14.69
CA VAL A 139 21.05 9.19 15.22
C VAL A 139 22.47 8.66 15.42
N ASN A 140 22.60 7.46 15.97
CA ASN A 140 23.90 6.90 16.33
C ASN A 140 24.58 6.13 15.18
N GLU A 141 24.04 6.20 13.97
CA GLU A 141 24.51 5.45 12.78
C GLU A 141 24.74 3.95 13.05
N PHE A 142 24.01 3.36 14.01
CA PHE A 142 24.03 1.92 14.19
C PHE A 142 23.31 1.29 13.02
N ASP A 143 24.03 1.05 11.91
CA ASP A 143 23.51 0.23 10.84
C ASP A 143 23.48 -1.21 11.33
N THR A 144 22.36 -1.57 11.95
CA THR A 144 22.08 -2.96 12.29
C THR A 144 21.77 -3.76 11.03
N MET A 145 21.71 -3.15 9.85
CA MET A 145 21.56 -3.86 8.59
C MET A 145 22.96 -4.13 8.02
N MET A 146 23.28 -5.40 7.77
CA MET A 146 24.42 -5.74 6.94
C MET A 146 23.93 -6.12 5.56
N THR A 147 24.64 -5.63 4.54
CA THR A 147 24.45 -6.10 3.17
C THR A 147 25.26 -7.38 3.00
N ASP A 148 24.59 -8.48 2.72
CA ASP A 148 25.27 -9.73 2.42
C ASP A 148 26.04 -9.59 1.10
N ALA A 149 27.37 -9.66 1.12
CA ALA A 149 28.18 -9.42 -0.08
C ALA A 149 27.89 -10.42 -1.22
N ALA A 150 27.43 -11.62 -0.89
CA ALA A 150 27.13 -12.67 -1.85
C ALA A 150 25.76 -12.51 -2.53
N THR A 151 24.78 -11.92 -1.86
CA THR A 151 23.40 -11.79 -2.41
C THR A 151 22.96 -10.34 -2.61
N GLY A 152 23.69 -9.39 -2.02
CA GLY A 152 23.36 -7.98 -1.90
C GLY A 152 22.06 -7.72 -1.12
N VAL A 153 21.54 -8.72 -0.39
CA VAL A 153 20.36 -8.59 0.45
C VAL A 153 20.77 -7.96 1.77
N GLN A 154 20.07 -6.90 2.17
CA GLN A 154 20.22 -6.32 3.50
C GLN A 154 19.46 -7.14 4.52
N PHE A 155 20.11 -7.53 5.62
CA PHE A 155 19.48 -8.25 6.71
C PHE A 155 19.89 -7.65 8.04
N ASN A 156 18.95 -7.67 8.99
CA ASN A 156 19.23 -7.18 10.33
C ASN A 156 20.15 -8.18 11.06
N VAL A 157 21.33 -7.72 11.48
CA VAL A 157 22.30 -8.48 12.29
C VAL A 157 22.14 -8.25 13.78
N ASP A 158 21.50 -7.14 14.18
CA ASP A 158 21.30 -6.80 15.58
C ASP A 158 19.87 -6.35 15.90
N GLY A 159 19.26 -7.07 16.84
CA GLY A 159 17.92 -6.80 17.33
C GLY A 159 16.79 -7.53 16.57
N ASN A 160 15.56 -7.17 16.94
CA ASN A 160 14.36 -7.84 16.48
C ASN A 160 13.63 -6.99 15.43
N GLY A 161 13.54 -7.48 14.19
CA GLY A 161 12.78 -6.83 13.11
C GLY A 161 11.31 -6.62 13.46
N TRP A 162 10.67 -7.54 14.18
CA TRP A 162 9.29 -7.38 14.65
C TRP A 162 9.14 -6.25 15.65
N PHE A 163 10.12 -6.07 16.54
CA PHE A 163 10.11 -4.93 17.45
C PHE A 163 10.25 -3.64 16.66
N THR A 164 11.16 -3.56 15.70
CA THR A 164 11.37 -2.39 14.83
C THR A 164 10.11 -2.03 14.04
N ASP A 165 9.46 -3.02 13.44
CA ASP A 165 8.25 -2.83 12.65
C ASP A 165 7.00 -2.59 13.54
N SER A 166 7.05 -2.87 14.84
CA SER A 166 5.94 -2.57 15.77
C SER A 166 5.61 -1.07 15.85
N ALA A 167 6.56 -0.18 15.53
CA ALA A 167 6.30 1.26 15.37
C ALA A 167 5.21 1.55 14.33
N LEU A 168 5.05 0.69 13.31
CA LEU A 168 4.01 0.84 12.29
C LEU A 168 2.60 0.69 12.85
N MET A 169 2.44 0.01 14.00
CA MET A 169 1.15 -0.14 14.69
C MET A 169 0.60 1.20 15.21
N LEU A 170 1.42 2.25 15.32
CA LEU A 170 0.93 3.58 15.71
C LEU A 170 -0.06 4.15 14.69
N ALA A 171 0.16 3.89 13.40
CA ALA A 171 -0.71 4.39 12.33
C ALA A 171 -2.17 3.92 12.48
N PRO A 172 -2.50 2.61 12.53
CA PRO A 172 -3.88 2.15 12.73
C PRO A 172 -4.48 2.60 14.07
N LEU A 173 -3.68 2.72 15.14
CA LEU A 173 -4.18 3.23 16.42
C LEU A 173 -4.63 4.69 16.31
N VAL A 174 -3.84 5.54 15.65
CA VAL A 174 -4.17 6.95 15.40
C VAL A 174 -5.40 7.08 14.50
N ILE A 175 -5.49 6.26 13.44
CA ILE A 175 -6.66 6.21 12.54
C ILE A 175 -7.93 5.89 13.33
N MET A 176 -7.88 4.83 14.15
CA MET A 176 -9.02 4.42 14.98
C MET A 176 -9.38 5.47 16.04
N ALA A 177 -8.38 6.07 16.70
CA ALA A 177 -8.60 7.14 17.68
C ALA A 177 -9.26 8.37 17.04
N LEU A 178 -8.77 8.81 15.88
CA LEU A 178 -9.33 9.93 15.14
C LEU A 178 -10.77 9.63 14.69
N TRP A 179 -11.02 8.42 14.19
CA TRP A 179 -12.36 7.98 13.82
C TRP A 179 -13.32 7.92 15.02
N LEU A 180 -12.89 7.39 16.17
CA LEU A 180 -13.70 7.39 17.41
C LEU A 180 -13.99 8.81 17.90
N SER A 181 -13.02 9.71 17.77
CA SER A 181 -13.16 11.11 18.15
C SER A 181 -14.14 11.90 17.27
N ARG A 182 -14.63 11.31 16.17
CA ARG A 182 -15.40 11.98 15.13
C ARG A 182 -14.65 13.19 14.56
N TYR A 183 -13.34 13.07 14.40
CA TYR A 183 -12.45 14.13 13.89
C TYR A 183 -12.45 15.40 14.74
N ARG A 184 -12.68 15.29 16.06
CA ARG A 184 -12.55 16.42 17.00
C ARG A 184 -11.09 16.84 17.15
N LEU A 185 -10.86 18.06 17.63
CA LEU A 185 -9.52 18.64 17.77
C LEU A 185 -8.56 17.75 18.58
N TRP A 186 -9.03 17.10 19.64
CA TRP A 186 -8.18 16.19 20.44
C TRP A 186 -7.72 14.95 19.65
N GLY A 187 -8.53 14.44 18.73
CA GLY A 187 -8.11 13.35 17.84
C GLY A 187 -7.04 13.81 16.86
N TRP A 188 -7.15 15.05 16.37
CA TRP A 188 -6.11 15.69 15.56
C TRP A 188 -4.83 15.97 16.34
N ALA A 189 -4.92 16.27 17.64
CA ALA A 189 -3.75 16.39 18.50
C ALA A 189 -2.98 15.06 18.61
N ILE A 190 -3.69 13.92 18.72
CA ILE A 190 -3.08 12.58 18.69
C ILE A 190 -2.39 12.34 17.34
N PHE A 191 -3.03 12.70 16.22
CA PHE A 191 -2.42 12.62 14.90
C PHE A 191 -1.18 13.50 14.78
N GLY A 192 -1.21 14.73 15.31
CA GLY A 192 -0.06 15.63 15.37
C GLY A 192 1.11 15.06 16.16
N ALA A 193 0.85 14.46 17.33
CA ALA A 193 1.87 13.76 18.12
C ALA A 193 2.48 12.58 17.35
N PHE A 194 1.65 11.83 16.61
CA PHE A 194 2.14 10.78 15.71
C PHE A 194 3.02 11.31 14.58
N VAL A 195 2.64 12.44 13.95
CA VAL A 195 3.45 13.07 12.89
C VAL A 195 4.83 13.47 13.41
N VAL A 196 4.88 14.12 14.58
CA VAL A 196 6.15 14.46 15.25
C VAL A 196 6.95 13.19 15.53
N LEU A 197 6.32 12.17 16.11
CA LEU A 197 6.99 10.91 16.41
C LEU A 197 7.47 10.15 15.16
N GLN A 198 6.80 10.28 14.01
CA GLN A 198 7.27 9.68 12.75
C GLN A 198 8.38 10.48 12.07
N SER A 199 8.34 11.81 12.17
CA SER A 199 9.35 12.68 11.55
C SER A 199 10.78 12.39 12.04
N GLY A 200 10.98 12.04 13.32
CA GLY A 200 12.32 11.73 13.83
C GLY A 200 12.95 10.45 13.28
N SER A 201 12.16 9.51 12.72
CA SER A 201 12.72 8.36 11.99
C SER A 201 12.95 8.66 10.51
N GLY A 202 12.54 9.82 9.99
CA GLY A 202 12.58 10.13 8.55
C GLY A 202 11.70 9.21 7.69
N GLY A 203 10.91 8.32 8.30
CA GLY A 203 10.03 7.37 7.62
C GLY A 203 8.76 8.05 7.11
N ARG A 204 8.58 8.08 5.78
CA ARG A 204 7.44 8.76 5.14
C ARG A 204 6.22 7.85 4.97
N ALA A 205 6.46 6.57 4.74
CA ALA A 205 5.40 5.61 4.39
C ALA A 205 4.28 5.50 5.45
N PRO A 206 4.55 5.44 6.77
CA PRO A 206 3.50 5.34 7.77
C PRO A 206 2.60 6.58 7.81
N LEU A 207 3.16 7.77 7.52
CA LEU A 207 2.41 9.01 7.50
C LEU A 207 1.50 9.08 6.27
N ILE A 208 2.02 8.76 5.08
CA ILE A 208 1.21 8.69 3.85
C ILE A 208 0.09 7.66 4.01
N TYR A 209 0.42 6.47 4.53
CA TYR A 209 -0.55 5.43 4.87
C TYR A 209 -1.67 5.98 5.77
N THR A 210 -1.31 6.66 6.85
CA THR A 210 -2.25 7.21 7.83
C THR A 210 -3.20 8.24 7.19
N VAL A 211 -2.66 9.16 6.40
CA VAL A 211 -3.45 10.18 5.70
C VAL A 211 -4.42 9.56 4.70
N VAL A 212 -3.98 8.58 3.91
CA VAL A 212 -4.83 7.87 2.95
C VAL A 212 -5.96 7.13 3.67
N ALA A 213 -5.67 6.39 4.74
CA ALA A 213 -6.67 5.66 5.50
C ALA A 213 -7.70 6.60 6.18
N ILE A 214 -7.24 7.72 6.76
CA ILE A 214 -8.11 8.77 7.31
C ILE A 214 -9.03 9.34 6.22
N GLY A 215 -8.47 9.65 5.05
CA GLY A 215 -9.22 10.18 3.91
C GLY A 215 -10.30 9.22 3.43
N VAL A 216 -9.98 7.94 3.28
CA VAL A 216 -10.93 6.89 2.91
C VAL A 216 -12.03 6.74 3.97
N LEU A 217 -11.68 6.65 5.24
CA LEU A 217 -12.68 6.57 6.32
C LEU A 217 -13.59 7.79 6.38
N PHE A 218 -13.04 8.98 6.16
CA PHE A 218 -13.80 10.22 6.13
C PHE A 218 -14.82 10.21 4.99
N LEU A 219 -14.41 9.76 3.79
CA LEU A 219 -15.31 9.64 2.64
C LEU A 219 -16.40 8.60 2.87
N LEU A 220 -16.05 7.44 3.45
CA LEU A 220 -17.00 6.38 3.81
C LEU A 220 -18.06 6.92 4.78
N GLU A 221 -17.66 7.61 5.85
CA GLU A 221 -18.59 8.17 6.83
C GLU A 221 -19.48 9.27 6.25
N ARG A 222 -18.94 10.10 5.36
CA ARG A 222 -19.72 11.15 4.70
C ARG A 222 -20.57 10.63 3.54
N GLY A 223 -20.46 9.35 3.19
CA GLY A 223 -21.13 8.76 2.03
C GLY A 223 -20.74 9.43 0.71
N ARG A 224 -19.50 9.96 0.62
CA ARG A 224 -19.00 10.70 -0.54
C ARG A 224 -18.07 9.83 -1.38
N ARG A 225 -18.19 9.95 -2.71
CA ARG A 225 -17.30 9.26 -3.66
C ARG A 225 -15.97 9.97 -3.85
N TRP A 226 -15.98 11.29 -3.74
CA TRP A 226 -14.84 12.17 -3.99
C TRP A 226 -14.73 13.23 -2.90
N PHE A 227 -13.54 13.79 -2.71
CA PHE A 227 -13.39 15.01 -1.93
C PHE A 227 -14.10 16.17 -2.66
N ASP A 228 -14.62 17.11 -1.88
CA ASP A 228 -14.98 18.41 -2.44
C ASP A 228 -13.70 19.19 -2.78
N TRP A 229 -13.83 20.23 -3.59
CA TRP A 229 -12.69 21.06 -3.99
C TRP A 229 -11.93 21.64 -2.79
N ARG A 230 -12.61 21.89 -1.67
CA ARG A 230 -12.02 22.38 -0.41
C ARG A 230 -11.09 21.34 0.19
N GLY A 231 -11.54 20.08 0.25
CA GLY A 231 -10.72 18.94 0.67
C GLY A 231 -9.51 18.73 -0.23
N VAL A 232 -9.67 18.93 -1.55
CA VAL A 232 -8.54 18.86 -2.51
C VAL A 232 -7.52 19.96 -2.23
N VAL A 233 -7.95 21.21 -2.08
CA VAL A 233 -7.05 22.34 -1.76
C VAL A 233 -6.30 22.08 -0.44
N LEU A 234 -7.00 21.60 0.59
CA LEU A 234 -6.39 21.25 1.87
C LEU A 234 -5.37 20.11 1.71
N ALA A 235 -5.68 19.09 0.93
CA ALA A 235 -4.76 17.99 0.66
C ALA A 235 -3.51 18.45 -0.10
N VAL A 236 -3.64 19.38 -1.05
CA VAL A 236 -2.50 19.99 -1.75
C VAL A 236 -1.64 20.79 -0.78
N PHE A 237 -2.24 21.63 0.06
CA PHE A 237 -1.50 22.39 1.07
C PHE A 237 -0.77 21.48 2.06
N ALA A 238 -1.46 20.43 2.53
CA ALA A 238 -0.87 19.42 3.39
C ALA A 238 0.28 18.67 2.71
N LEU A 239 0.17 18.35 1.42
CA LEU A 239 1.23 17.71 0.64
C LEU A 239 2.46 18.62 0.50
N VAL A 240 2.26 19.91 0.24
CA VAL A 240 3.35 20.90 0.17
C VAL A 240 4.05 21.04 1.53
N ALA A 241 3.29 21.20 2.61
CA ALA A 241 3.84 21.29 3.96
C ALA A 241 4.56 19.99 4.36
N PHE A 242 3.99 18.84 4.02
CA PHE A 242 4.60 17.53 4.21
C PHE A 242 5.93 17.44 3.44
N ASN A 243 5.97 17.87 2.18
CA ASN A 243 7.20 17.86 1.40
C ASN A 243 8.31 18.69 2.07
N GLN A 244 7.97 19.86 2.65
CA GLN A 244 8.95 20.67 3.39
C GLN A 244 9.51 19.94 4.62
N ILE A 245 8.64 19.37 5.45
CA ILE A 245 9.05 18.59 6.64
C ILE A 245 9.92 17.38 6.23
N VAL A 246 9.61 16.81 5.07
CA VAL A 246 10.23 15.59 4.57
C VAL A 246 11.57 15.84 3.89
N MET A 247 11.73 16.97 3.21
CA MET A 247 13.01 17.39 2.62
C MET A 247 14.06 17.61 3.70
N ASP A 248 13.66 18.16 4.85
CA ASP A 248 14.48 18.29 6.04
C ASP A 248 14.87 16.93 6.68
N ARG A 249 14.21 15.82 6.27
CA ARG A 249 14.42 14.46 6.81
C ARG A 249 14.40 14.40 8.35
N GLY A 250 13.64 15.31 8.96
CA GLY A 250 13.56 15.45 10.41
C GLY A 250 14.84 15.98 11.07
N ALA A 251 15.74 16.64 10.33
CA ALA A 251 16.93 17.28 10.90
C ALA A 251 16.52 18.38 11.88
N ALA A 252 15.62 19.29 11.52
CA ALA A 252 15.10 20.31 12.43
C ALA A 252 14.43 19.70 13.67
N VAL A 253 13.76 18.56 13.54
CA VAL A 253 13.15 17.86 14.69
C VAL A 253 14.22 17.22 15.59
N ARG A 254 15.30 16.70 15.03
CA ARG A 254 16.44 16.15 15.78
C ARG A 254 17.25 17.24 16.46
N ASP A 255 17.46 18.37 15.79
CA ASP A 255 18.16 19.55 16.31
C ASP A 255 17.45 20.09 17.56
N LEU A 256 16.10 20.15 17.52
CA LEU A 256 15.29 20.53 18.68
C LEU A 256 15.42 19.56 19.88
N VAL A 257 15.83 18.31 19.64
CA VAL A 257 15.98 17.26 20.67
C VAL A 257 17.45 17.16 21.16
N GLY A 258 18.37 17.95 20.62
CA GLY A 258 19.74 18.09 21.14
C GLY A 258 20.67 16.94 20.77
N SER A 259 20.43 16.24 19.66
CA SER A 259 21.41 15.29 19.11
C SER A 259 22.42 16.03 18.24
N ASP A 260 23.70 16.06 18.65
CA ASP A 260 24.81 16.57 17.85
C ASP A 260 24.79 15.91 16.46
N ALA A 261 24.63 16.74 15.44
CA ALA A 261 24.57 16.33 14.04
C ALA A 261 25.94 15.79 13.61
N GLY A 262 26.10 14.47 13.60
CA GLY A 262 27.17 13.83 12.84
C GLY A 262 27.06 14.26 11.38
N ASP A 263 28.19 14.69 10.82
CA ASP A 263 28.32 15.30 9.50
C ASP A 263 27.45 14.62 8.44
N THR A 264 26.43 15.35 7.99
CA THR A 264 25.64 14.98 6.81
C THR A 264 26.57 14.83 5.61
N TYR A 265 26.96 13.60 5.28
CA TYR A 265 27.38 13.20 3.93
C TYR A 265 26.16 13.33 2.99
N ILE A 266 25.65 14.55 2.82
CA ILE A 266 24.80 14.89 1.70
C ILE A 266 25.78 15.13 0.56
N THR A 267 25.79 14.20 -0.39
CA THR A 267 26.34 14.46 -1.70
C THR A 267 25.62 15.70 -2.22
N ASP A 268 26.35 16.82 -2.35
CA ASP A 268 25.92 18.18 -2.73
C ASP A 268 25.22 18.29 -4.12
N ARG A 269 24.74 17.18 -4.66
CA ARG A 269 24.02 17.19 -5.92
C ARG A 269 22.61 17.68 -5.68
N GLN A 270 22.37 18.91 -6.07
CA GLN A 270 21.03 19.44 -6.30
C GLN A 270 20.37 18.56 -7.37
N LEU A 271 19.45 17.69 -6.94
CA LEU A 271 18.69 16.82 -7.83
C LEU A 271 17.62 17.63 -8.55
N ASP A 272 17.31 17.26 -9.79
CA ASP A 272 16.20 17.85 -10.51
C ASP A 272 14.85 17.48 -9.86
N PRO A 273 13.78 18.27 -10.08
CA PRO A 273 12.47 17.99 -9.51
C PRO A 273 11.99 16.59 -9.87
N LEU A 274 11.71 15.76 -8.85
CA LEU A 274 11.32 14.34 -8.97
C LEU A 274 12.45 13.36 -9.35
N GLU A 275 13.70 13.77 -9.52
CA GLU A 275 14.80 12.85 -9.85
C GLU A 275 15.19 11.91 -8.67
N GLY A 276 14.70 12.20 -7.46
CA GLY A 276 14.95 11.40 -6.27
C GLY A 276 14.47 9.94 -6.31
N MET A 277 15.14 9.10 -5.51
CA MET A 277 14.91 7.64 -5.42
C MET A 277 13.48 7.23 -5.05
N ASP A 278 12.75 8.07 -4.32
CA ASP A 278 11.38 7.75 -3.86
C ASP A 278 10.37 7.61 -4.99
N PHE A 279 10.68 8.20 -6.14
CA PHE A 279 9.82 8.20 -7.32
C PHE A 279 10.43 7.39 -8.48
N ALA A 280 11.62 6.81 -8.31
CA ALA A 280 12.45 6.20 -9.36
C ALA A 280 12.00 4.80 -9.83
N ASN A 281 10.74 4.43 -9.60
CA ASN A 281 10.20 3.13 -10.03
C ASN A 281 10.24 2.93 -11.55
N LEU A 282 10.25 4.00 -12.33
CA LEU A 282 10.47 3.91 -13.78
C LEU A 282 11.88 3.38 -14.07
N GLU A 283 12.90 4.03 -13.53
CA GLU A 283 14.31 3.70 -13.72
C GLU A 283 14.66 2.34 -13.10
N TYR A 284 14.04 1.99 -11.96
CA TYR A 284 14.15 0.65 -11.37
C TYR A 284 13.58 -0.42 -12.30
N PHE A 285 12.46 -0.13 -12.98
CA PHE A 285 11.92 -1.05 -13.96
C PHE A 285 12.81 -1.13 -15.21
N GLU A 286 13.37 0.00 -15.67
CA GLU A 286 14.37 0.01 -16.75
C GLU A 286 15.61 -0.83 -16.41
N TYR A 287 16.10 -0.74 -15.18
CA TYR A 287 17.19 -1.58 -14.68
C TYR A 287 16.83 -3.06 -14.71
N ILE A 288 15.61 -3.41 -14.29
CA ILE A 288 15.11 -4.78 -14.32
C ILE A 288 15.01 -5.30 -15.75
N VAL A 289 14.52 -4.51 -16.72
CA VAL A 289 14.47 -4.90 -18.14
C VAL A 289 15.87 -5.05 -18.74
N TYR A 290 16.77 -4.13 -18.39
CA TYR A 290 18.17 -4.16 -18.78
C TYR A 290 18.87 -5.44 -18.29
N ALA A 291 18.60 -5.87 -17.06
CA ALA A 291 19.23 -7.07 -16.48
C ALA A 291 18.51 -8.37 -16.88
N VAL A 292 17.17 -8.41 -16.79
CA VAL A 292 16.35 -9.63 -16.87
C VAL A 292 15.47 -9.60 -18.13
N PRO A 293 15.52 -10.63 -19.00
CA PRO A 293 16.36 -11.83 -18.94
C PRO A 293 17.68 -11.63 -19.70
N GLN A 294 17.89 -10.46 -20.31
CA GLN A 294 18.91 -10.26 -21.35
C GLN A 294 20.32 -10.61 -20.87
N ARG A 295 20.64 -10.29 -19.61
CA ARG A 295 21.96 -10.53 -19.01
C ARG A 295 21.95 -11.70 -18.04
N THR A 296 20.83 -11.94 -17.37
CA THR A 296 20.68 -13.08 -16.47
C THR A 296 20.52 -14.41 -17.19
N GLY A 297 20.08 -14.41 -18.45
CA GLY A 297 19.74 -15.60 -19.21
C GLY A 297 18.50 -16.35 -18.70
N THR A 298 17.79 -15.80 -17.72
CA THR A 298 16.68 -16.47 -17.01
C THR A 298 15.76 -15.48 -16.33
N TRP A 299 14.62 -15.95 -15.82
CA TRP A 299 13.64 -15.19 -15.05
C TRP A 299 13.57 -15.66 -13.59
N ASP A 300 12.82 -14.96 -12.74
CA ASP A 300 12.63 -15.36 -11.34
C ASP A 300 11.57 -16.46 -11.19
N TYR A 301 10.65 -16.60 -12.16
CA TYR A 301 9.56 -17.58 -12.15
C TYR A 301 8.69 -17.51 -10.87
N PHE A 302 8.55 -16.31 -10.30
CA PHE A 302 7.85 -16.04 -9.04
C PHE A 302 8.45 -16.74 -7.80
N ALA A 303 9.66 -17.27 -7.90
CA ALA A 303 10.34 -17.93 -6.78
C ALA A 303 10.57 -16.98 -5.60
N SER A 304 10.73 -15.67 -5.85
CA SER A 304 10.85 -14.67 -4.78
C SER A 304 9.66 -14.67 -3.82
N ASN A 305 8.47 -15.09 -4.26
CA ASN A 305 7.30 -15.18 -3.40
C ASN A 305 7.39 -16.31 -2.36
N LEU A 306 8.28 -17.29 -2.54
CA LEU A 306 8.51 -18.35 -1.52
C LEU A 306 9.05 -17.77 -0.21
N GLN A 307 9.62 -16.57 -0.24
CA GLN A 307 10.05 -15.84 0.94
C GLN A 307 8.89 -15.53 1.92
N LEU A 308 7.63 -15.57 1.45
CA LEU A 308 6.45 -15.48 2.31
C LEU A 308 6.44 -16.54 3.43
N PHE A 309 7.04 -17.70 3.19
CA PHE A 309 7.08 -18.79 4.16
C PHE A 309 8.33 -18.78 5.05
N THR A 310 9.39 -18.08 4.64
CA THR A 310 10.67 -18.07 5.36
C THR A 310 10.89 -16.78 6.15
N GLU A 311 10.43 -15.63 5.66
CA GLU A 311 10.68 -14.35 6.31
C GLU A 311 10.01 -14.19 7.68
N PRO A 312 8.73 -14.58 7.89
CA PRO A 312 8.06 -14.40 9.17
C PRO A 312 8.74 -15.14 10.34
N ILE A 313 9.50 -16.20 10.06
CA ILE A 313 10.18 -17.00 11.08
C ILE A 313 11.40 -16.24 11.61
N PRO A 314 11.46 -15.89 12.91
CA PRO A 314 12.62 -15.21 13.48
C PRO A 314 13.90 -16.04 13.35
N ARG A 315 15.05 -15.39 13.10
CA ARG A 315 16.36 -16.10 13.04
C ARG A 315 16.73 -16.79 14.36
N ALA A 316 16.18 -16.34 15.49
CA ALA A 316 16.34 -17.03 16.77
C ALA A 316 15.72 -18.44 16.77
N LEU A 317 14.68 -18.68 15.96
CA LEU A 317 14.04 -20.00 15.81
C LEU A 317 14.58 -20.78 14.61
N TRP A 318 15.11 -20.09 13.60
CA TRP A 318 15.73 -20.71 12.42
C TRP A 318 16.99 -19.91 12.01
N PRO A 319 18.16 -20.20 12.62
CA PRO A 319 19.40 -19.45 12.39
C PRO A 319 19.82 -19.44 10.91
N ASP A 320 19.80 -20.62 10.29
CA ASP A 320 20.25 -20.85 8.92
C ASP A 320 19.19 -20.54 7.86
N LYS A 321 18.12 -19.80 8.20
CA LYS A 321 17.08 -19.47 7.21
C LYS A 321 17.68 -18.71 6.02
N PRO A 322 17.23 -18.99 4.78
CA PRO A 322 17.71 -18.29 3.60
C PRO A 322 17.70 -16.76 3.74
N LYS A 323 18.71 -16.09 3.16
CA LYS A 323 18.73 -14.62 3.05
C LYS A 323 18.09 -14.24 1.71
N GLY A 324 16.91 -13.64 1.75
CA GLY A 324 16.13 -13.31 0.56
C GLY A 324 15.32 -14.50 0.01
N SER A 325 15.17 -14.56 -1.32
CA SER A 325 14.46 -15.65 -1.99
C SER A 325 15.11 -17.01 -1.68
N PRO A 326 14.34 -18.03 -1.26
CA PRO A 326 14.86 -19.39 -1.05
C PRO A 326 15.45 -20.03 -2.31
N VAL A 327 14.93 -19.67 -3.48
CA VAL A 327 15.43 -20.11 -4.78
C VAL A 327 15.86 -18.87 -5.55
N GLN A 328 17.16 -18.75 -5.82
CA GLN A 328 17.74 -17.62 -6.54
C GLN A 328 18.20 -18.08 -7.93
N PHE A 329 17.53 -17.58 -8.96
CA PHE A 329 17.92 -17.84 -10.36
C PHE A 329 18.99 -16.86 -10.86
N PHE A 330 19.05 -15.67 -10.28
CA PHE A 330 20.03 -14.63 -10.59
C PHE A 330 20.17 -13.66 -9.41
N GLN A 331 21.19 -12.81 -9.49
CA GLN A 331 21.43 -11.74 -8.54
C GLN A 331 21.60 -10.42 -9.29
N LEU A 332 20.75 -9.44 -8.99
CA LEU A 332 20.76 -8.16 -9.69
C LEU A 332 22.04 -7.36 -9.43
N TRP A 333 22.73 -7.58 -8.31
CA TRP A 333 24.00 -6.92 -7.98
C TRP A 333 25.16 -7.28 -8.91
N ASN A 334 25.03 -8.35 -9.70
CA ASN A 334 26.04 -8.71 -10.70
C ASN A 334 25.97 -7.82 -11.95
N TYR A 335 24.95 -6.96 -12.07
CA TYR A 335 24.68 -6.14 -13.27
C TYR A 335 24.62 -4.64 -12.96
N GLY A 336 24.93 -4.24 -11.72
CA GLY A 336 24.82 -2.87 -11.23
C GLY A 336 24.71 -2.81 -9.71
N THR A 337 24.39 -1.64 -9.17
CA THR A 337 24.32 -1.37 -7.72
C THR A 337 22.92 -0.95 -7.27
N PRO A 338 21.93 -1.88 -7.27
CA PRO A 338 20.51 -1.57 -7.05
C PRO A 338 20.14 -1.25 -5.59
N THR A 339 20.88 -0.34 -4.96
CA THR A 339 20.67 0.09 -3.57
C THR A 339 19.31 0.76 -3.42
N GLY A 340 18.48 0.27 -2.51
CA GLY A 340 17.16 0.87 -2.22
C GLY A 340 16.12 0.71 -3.34
N MET A 341 16.36 -0.18 -4.30
CA MET A 341 15.48 -0.39 -5.45
C MET A 341 14.09 -0.89 -5.02
N THR A 342 13.03 -0.36 -5.62
CA THR A 342 11.65 -0.88 -5.47
C THR A 342 11.10 -1.23 -6.85
N ALA A 343 10.90 -2.53 -7.10
CA ALA A 343 10.64 -3.03 -8.45
C ALA A 343 9.28 -2.61 -9.03
N SER A 344 8.31 -2.22 -8.20
CA SER A 344 6.91 -1.97 -8.55
C SER A 344 6.17 -3.18 -9.09
N VAL A 345 4.84 -3.12 -9.13
CA VAL A 345 4.01 -4.23 -9.65
C VAL A 345 4.41 -4.66 -11.07
N PRO A 346 4.53 -3.76 -12.07
CA PRO A 346 4.98 -4.17 -13.40
C PRO A 346 6.42 -4.68 -13.40
N GLY A 347 7.35 -4.06 -12.67
CA GLY A 347 8.75 -4.52 -12.68
C GLY A 347 8.94 -5.88 -12.00
N MET A 348 8.24 -6.17 -10.90
CA MET A 348 8.21 -7.52 -10.31
C MET A 348 7.60 -8.53 -11.28
N GLY A 349 6.49 -8.17 -11.93
CA GLY A 349 5.87 -9.03 -12.94
C GLY A 349 6.81 -9.34 -14.11
N TRP A 350 7.51 -8.33 -14.62
CA TRP A 350 8.54 -8.52 -15.65
C TRP A 350 9.63 -9.46 -15.16
N MET A 351 10.24 -9.16 -14.01
CA MET A 351 11.30 -9.96 -13.42
C MET A 351 10.92 -11.45 -13.27
N SER A 352 9.65 -11.73 -12.98
CA SER A 352 9.15 -13.09 -12.84
C SER A 352 8.95 -13.81 -14.17
N LEU A 353 8.34 -13.19 -15.20
CA LEU A 353 7.99 -13.90 -16.44
C LEU A 353 7.71 -12.97 -17.65
N GLY A 354 8.39 -11.83 -17.75
CA GLY A 354 8.18 -10.83 -18.78
C GLY A 354 6.74 -10.29 -18.83
N TYR A 355 6.18 -10.10 -20.03
CA TYR A 355 4.81 -9.61 -20.20
C TYR A 355 3.74 -10.49 -19.54
N ILE A 356 3.91 -11.82 -19.57
CA ILE A 356 2.98 -12.76 -18.91
C ILE A 356 3.02 -12.53 -17.40
N GLY A 357 4.23 -12.37 -16.85
CA GLY A 357 4.39 -12.12 -15.43
C GLY A 357 3.79 -10.78 -14.99
N ILE A 358 3.86 -9.74 -15.83
CA ILE A 358 3.16 -8.46 -15.60
C ILE A 358 1.65 -8.67 -15.45
N ILE A 359 1.03 -9.43 -16.37
CA ILE A 359 -0.42 -9.70 -16.33
C ILE A 359 -0.79 -10.43 -15.04
N ILE A 360 -0.02 -11.46 -14.67
CA ILE A 360 -0.27 -12.24 -13.45
C ILE A 360 -0.14 -11.33 -12.22
N GLN A 361 0.97 -10.62 -12.07
CA GLN A 361 1.24 -9.79 -10.90
C GLN A 361 0.21 -8.66 -10.75
N ALA A 362 -0.10 -7.95 -11.83
CA ALA A 362 -1.13 -6.91 -11.83
C ALA A 362 -2.51 -7.46 -11.48
N SER A 363 -2.87 -8.64 -12.01
CA SER A 363 -4.14 -9.30 -11.71
C SER A 363 -4.23 -9.70 -10.25
N VAL A 364 -3.18 -10.27 -9.67
CA VAL A 364 -3.16 -10.69 -8.25
C VAL A 364 -3.39 -9.50 -7.33
N PHE A 365 -2.66 -8.39 -7.51
CA PHE A 365 -2.88 -7.21 -6.66
C PHE A 365 -4.25 -6.58 -6.89
N ALA A 366 -4.73 -6.50 -8.13
CA ALA A 366 -6.07 -6.03 -8.43
C ALA A 366 -7.13 -6.89 -7.70
N LEU A 367 -6.98 -8.22 -7.74
CA LEU A 367 -7.87 -9.15 -7.04
C LEU A 367 -7.83 -8.96 -5.52
N ILE A 368 -6.65 -8.80 -4.91
CA ILE A 368 -6.52 -8.58 -3.47
C ILE A 368 -7.29 -7.31 -3.04
N TYR A 369 -7.03 -6.18 -3.70
CA TYR A 369 -7.67 -4.92 -3.33
C TYR A 369 -9.15 -4.86 -3.72
N ALA A 370 -9.55 -5.44 -4.86
CA ALA A 370 -10.94 -5.56 -5.25
C ALA A 370 -11.72 -6.51 -4.33
N SER A 371 -11.09 -7.58 -3.82
CA SER A 371 -11.70 -8.47 -2.83
C SER A 371 -11.90 -7.76 -1.49
N ALA A 372 -10.93 -6.96 -1.04
CA ALA A 372 -11.10 -6.13 0.14
C ALA A 372 -12.25 -5.11 -0.02
N TYR A 373 -12.38 -4.52 -1.21
CA TYR A 373 -13.48 -3.60 -1.53
C TYR A 373 -14.83 -4.34 -1.57
N ASN A 374 -14.91 -5.53 -2.16
CA ASN A 374 -16.12 -6.34 -2.13
C ASN A 374 -16.49 -6.78 -0.72
N TRP A 375 -15.51 -7.10 0.13
CA TRP A 375 -15.76 -7.37 1.54
C TRP A 375 -16.40 -6.17 2.25
N LEU A 376 -15.95 -4.95 1.96
CA LEU A 376 -16.61 -3.72 2.41
C LEU A 376 -18.06 -3.64 1.91
N LEU A 377 -18.32 -3.94 0.64
CA LEU A 377 -19.67 -3.89 0.08
C LEU A 377 -20.62 -4.89 0.74
N ILE A 378 -20.16 -6.14 0.95
CA ILE A 378 -20.93 -7.21 1.58
C ILE A 378 -21.18 -6.89 3.05
N ARG A 379 -20.17 -6.40 3.77
CA ARG A 379 -20.22 -6.12 5.22
C ARG A 379 -20.37 -4.64 5.51
N ARG A 380 -21.09 -3.89 4.66
CA ARG A 380 -21.16 -2.43 4.75
C ARG A 380 -21.60 -1.89 6.11
N ARG A 381 -22.49 -2.58 6.83
CA ARG A 381 -22.95 -2.18 8.17
C ARG A 381 -21.91 -2.40 9.28
N SER A 382 -20.78 -3.04 8.99
CA SER A 382 -19.74 -3.34 9.96
C SER A 382 -18.64 -2.28 9.95
N ALA A 383 -18.39 -1.62 11.10
CA ALA A 383 -17.23 -0.73 11.21
C ALA A 383 -15.90 -1.49 11.06
N ALA A 384 -15.88 -2.79 11.37
CA ALA A 384 -14.71 -3.62 11.08
C ALA A 384 -14.40 -3.64 9.58
N ALA A 385 -15.44 -3.70 8.74
CA ALA A 385 -15.29 -3.65 7.29
C ALA A 385 -14.78 -2.30 6.82
N TRP A 386 -15.27 -1.20 7.41
CA TRP A 386 -14.85 0.15 7.08
C TRP A 386 -13.39 0.42 7.44
N ILE A 387 -13.04 0.18 8.71
CA ILE A 387 -11.69 0.40 9.21
C ILE A 387 -10.75 -0.58 8.51
N GLY A 388 -11.11 -1.87 8.44
CA GLY A 388 -10.29 -2.88 7.78
C GLY A 388 -10.04 -2.57 6.31
N TYR A 389 -11.06 -2.12 5.58
CA TYR A 389 -10.89 -1.72 4.18
C TYR A 389 -9.97 -0.52 4.05
N ALA A 390 -10.19 0.55 4.83
CA ALA A 390 -9.37 1.75 4.80
C ALA A 390 -7.90 1.44 5.14
N LEU A 391 -7.67 0.55 6.12
CA LEU A 391 -6.33 0.10 6.48
C LEU A 391 -5.69 -0.72 5.35
N ILE A 392 -6.43 -1.61 4.70
CA ILE A 392 -5.90 -2.43 3.59
C ILE A 392 -5.61 -1.55 2.38
N ILE A 393 -6.55 -0.72 1.92
CA ILE A 393 -6.34 0.09 0.71
C ILE A 393 -5.22 1.11 0.89
N ALA A 394 -5.00 1.63 2.09
CA ALA A 394 -3.87 2.51 2.37
C ALA A 394 -2.50 1.83 2.20
N THR A 395 -2.41 0.50 2.38
CA THR A 395 -1.15 -0.24 2.09
C THR A 395 -0.76 -0.19 0.63
N SER A 396 -1.71 0.06 -0.28
CA SER A 396 -1.46 0.03 -1.73
C SER A 396 -0.41 1.04 -2.17
N VAL A 397 -0.24 2.18 -1.46
CA VAL A 397 0.82 3.14 -1.80
C VAL A 397 2.21 2.49 -1.73
N THR A 398 2.48 1.73 -0.67
CA THR A 398 3.76 1.03 -0.50
C THR A 398 3.83 -0.24 -1.35
N VAL A 399 2.75 -1.01 -1.37
CA VAL A 399 2.71 -2.32 -2.04
C VAL A 399 2.77 -2.18 -3.56
N LEU A 400 2.11 -1.18 -4.15
CA LEU A 400 2.16 -0.95 -5.59
C LEU A 400 3.55 -0.47 -6.05
N ARG A 401 4.21 0.33 -5.19
CA ARG A 401 5.58 0.81 -5.37
C ARG A 401 6.62 -0.32 -5.25
N ASP A 402 6.47 -1.20 -4.28
CA ASP A 402 7.43 -2.30 -4.09
C ASP A 402 7.14 -3.47 -5.05
N GLY A 403 5.86 -3.75 -5.32
CA GLY A 403 5.40 -4.77 -6.26
C GLY A 403 5.41 -6.19 -5.75
N SER A 404 5.86 -6.46 -4.52
CA SER A 404 6.02 -7.81 -3.98
C SER A 404 4.87 -8.21 -3.05
N LEU A 405 4.42 -9.47 -3.12
CA LEU A 405 3.43 -10.01 -2.16
C LEU A 405 4.00 -10.06 -0.75
N LEU A 406 5.32 -10.21 -0.65
CA LEU A 406 6.07 -10.20 0.59
C LEU A 406 5.91 -8.89 1.35
N THR A 407 5.99 -7.74 0.68
CA THR A 407 5.75 -6.43 1.29
C THR A 407 4.36 -6.38 1.93
N LEU A 408 3.33 -6.84 1.23
CA LEU A 408 1.97 -6.87 1.77
C LEU A 408 1.89 -7.78 3.01
N ALA A 409 2.43 -9.00 2.92
CA ALA A 409 2.41 -9.96 4.02
C ALA A 409 3.18 -9.47 5.25
N ARG A 410 4.36 -8.86 5.05
CA ARG A 410 5.20 -8.32 6.13
C ARG A 410 4.52 -7.15 6.84
N LEU A 411 3.89 -6.25 6.10
CA LEU A 411 3.26 -5.06 6.68
C LEU A 411 1.90 -5.36 7.33
N SER A 412 1.20 -6.39 6.86
CA SER A 412 -0.18 -6.71 7.30
C SER A 412 -0.32 -6.92 8.82
N PRO A 413 0.55 -7.69 9.51
CA PRO A 413 0.47 -7.83 10.96
C PRO A 413 0.53 -6.51 11.73
N PHE A 414 1.25 -5.50 11.22
CA PHE A 414 1.41 -4.23 11.93
C PHE A 414 0.33 -3.22 11.59
N TYR A 415 -0.12 -3.17 10.33
CA TYR A 415 -1.16 -2.25 9.92
C TYR A 415 -2.58 -2.76 10.21
N VAL A 416 -2.83 -4.07 10.10
CA VAL A 416 -4.15 -4.68 10.31
C VAL A 416 -4.26 -5.36 11.68
N GLY A 417 -3.14 -5.83 12.25
CA GLY A 417 -3.13 -6.54 13.54
C GLY A 417 -3.81 -5.80 14.70
N PRO A 418 -3.58 -4.48 14.90
CA PRO A 418 -4.28 -3.73 15.94
C PRO A 418 -5.81 -3.78 15.80
N LEU A 419 -6.34 -3.72 14.57
CA LEU A 419 -7.78 -3.91 14.34
C LEU A 419 -8.21 -5.34 14.67
N LEU A 420 -7.45 -6.36 14.27
CA LEU A 420 -7.79 -7.75 14.61
C LEU A 420 -7.87 -7.96 16.12
N MET A 421 -6.94 -7.40 16.89
CA MET A 421 -6.97 -7.45 18.36
C MET A 421 -8.21 -6.74 18.93
N VAL A 422 -8.61 -5.61 18.35
CA VAL A 422 -9.85 -4.91 18.71
C VAL A 422 -11.07 -5.81 18.47
N LEU A 423 -11.14 -6.50 17.33
CA LEU A 423 -12.26 -7.38 16.99
C LEU A 423 -12.33 -8.60 17.92
N VAL A 424 -11.18 -9.20 18.24
CA VAL A 424 -11.09 -10.30 19.22
C VAL A 424 -11.59 -9.83 20.58
N LEU A 425 -11.11 -8.70 21.07
CA LEU A 425 -11.50 -8.16 22.38
C LEU A 425 -12.98 -7.75 22.43
N ALA A 426 -13.50 -7.18 21.35
CA ALA A 426 -14.92 -6.84 21.22
C ALA A 426 -15.81 -8.08 21.35
N ARG A 427 -15.38 -9.23 20.80
CA ARG A 427 -16.10 -10.51 20.91
C ARG A 427 -16.19 -11.02 22.36
N PHE A 428 -15.18 -10.74 23.19
CA PHE A 428 -15.19 -11.14 24.61
C PHE A 428 -15.85 -10.11 25.55
N SER A 429 -15.87 -8.83 25.18
CA SER A 429 -16.30 -7.74 26.07
C SER A 429 -17.79 -7.40 25.98
N GLY A 430 -18.50 -7.86 24.95
CA GLY A 430 -19.93 -7.58 24.77
C GLY A 430 -20.82 -8.73 25.28
N PRO A 431 -22.07 -8.45 25.75
CA PRO A 431 -23.08 -9.50 25.92
C PRO A 431 -23.15 -10.27 24.61
N ARG A 432 -22.96 -11.61 24.68
CA ARG A 432 -22.80 -12.54 23.55
C ARG A 432 -23.41 -11.93 22.30
N MET A 433 -22.56 -11.30 21.48
CA MET A 433 -23.00 -10.77 20.21
C MET A 433 -23.59 -11.97 19.50
N ALA A 434 -24.90 -11.97 19.31
CA ALA A 434 -25.44 -12.56 18.12
C ALA A 434 -24.71 -11.84 16.99
N PHE A 435 -23.60 -12.43 16.54
CA PHE A 435 -23.07 -12.21 15.20
C PHE A 435 -24.07 -12.73 14.16
N GLY A 436 -25.30 -13.09 14.56
CA GLY A 436 -26.53 -12.45 14.09
C GLY A 436 -26.26 -11.55 12.88
N THR A 437 -26.46 -11.96 11.63
CA THR A 437 -27.70 -12.56 11.09
C THR A 437 -28.98 -11.87 11.61
N GLU A 438 -28.91 -10.80 12.42
CA GLU A 438 -30.04 -9.89 12.71
C GLU A 438 -30.29 -8.93 11.52
N GLY A 439 -29.52 -9.08 10.43
CA GLY A 439 -29.90 -8.62 9.08
C GLY A 439 -30.28 -9.75 8.13
N ASP A 440 -30.26 -11.01 8.58
CA ASP A 440 -30.78 -12.17 7.84
C ASP A 440 -32.22 -12.52 8.24
N GLU A 441 -32.76 -11.90 9.31
CA GLU A 441 -34.20 -11.84 9.52
C GLU A 441 -34.80 -10.93 8.43
N ALA A 442 -35.28 -11.58 7.36
CA ALA A 442 -36.06 -11.02 6.26
C ALA A 442 -35.33 -10.21 5.16
N LEU A 443 -34.15 -10.64 4.71
CA LEU A 443 -33.90 -10.53 3.27
C LEU A 443 -34.61 -11.72 2.60
N PRO A 444 -35.58 -11.50 1.68
CA PRO A 444 -36.33 -12.57 1.00
C PRO A 444 -35.49 -13.47 0.06
N GLY A 445 -34.17 -13.54 0.26
CA GLY A 445 -33.23 -14.36 -0.50
C GLY A 445 -32.49 -15.43 0.31
N ASN A 446 -32.54 -15.44 1.65
CA ASN A 446 -31.79 -16.45 2.41
C ASN A 446 -32.42 -17.83 2.41
N GLU A 447 -33.75 -17.93 2.37
CA GLU A 447 -34.42 -19.21 2.09
C GLU A 447 -33.99 -19.73 0.71
N PHE A 448 -33.93 -18.86 -0.30
CA PHE A 448 -33.47 -19.21 -1.64
C PHE A 448 -32.00 -19.68 -1.69
N LEU A 449 -31.12 -19.13 -0.85
CA LEU A 449 -29.73 -19.58 -0.75
C LEU A 449 -29.57 -20.87 0.05
N ALA A 450 -30.46 -21.14 1.00
CA ALA A 450 -30.52 -22.41 1.73
C ALA A 450 -31.03 -23.58 0.87
N LEU A 451 -31.79 -23.29 -0.19
CA LEU A 451 -32.21 -24.29 -1.17
C LEU A 451 -31.02 -24.88 -1.94
N THR A 452 -31.08 -26.19 -2.15
CA THR A 452 -30.16 -26.90 -3.03
C THR A 452 -30.21 -26.31 -4.45
N PRO A 453 -29.16 -26.48 -5.28
CA PRO A 453 -29.17 -25.98 -6.66
C PRO A 453 -30.33 -26.52 -7.52
N ALA A 454 -30.92 -27.66 -7.16
CA ALA A 454 -32.09 -28.22 -7.82
C ALA A 454 -33.39 -27.50 -7.39
N GLU A 455 -33.56 -27.24 -6.10
CA GLU A 455 -34.72 -26.54 -5.55
C GLU A 455 -34.78 -25.09 -6.01
N ARG A 456 -33.64 -24.38 -6.08
CA ARG A 456 -33.57 -23.03 -6.67
C ARG A 456 -34.04 -23.00 -8.11
N ARG A 457 -33.66 -24.00 -8.92
CA ARG A 457 -34.09 -24.09 -10.31
C ARG A 457 -35.60 -24.33 -10.41
N ARG A 458 -36.18 -25.14 -9.53
CA ARG A 458 -37.63 -25.37 -9.47
C ARG A 458 -38.38 -24.12 -9.03
N SER A 459 -37.91 -23.41 -8.00
CA SER A 459 -38.61 -22.22 -7.53
C SER A 459 -38.55 -21.08 -8.55
N LEU A 460 -37.45 -20.92 -9.29
CA LEU A 460 -37.36 -19.98 -10.41
C LEU A 460 -38.28 -20.37 -11.57
N ALA A 461 -38.37 -21.67 -11.89
CA ALA A 461 -39.27 -22.16 -12.94
C ALA A 461 -40.75 -21.94 -12.57
N ALA A 462 -41.13 -22.13 -11.30
CA ALA A 462 -42.47 -21.85 -10.80
C ALA A 462 -42.81 -20.36 -10.87
N GLN A 463 -41.90 -19.49 -10.43
CA GLN A 463 -42.08 -18.03 -10.52
C GLN A 463 -42.20 -17.55 -11.98
N ALA A 464 -41.49 -18.17 -12.92
CA ALA A 464 -41.60 -17.85 -14.34
C ALA A 464 -42.91 -18.37 -14.98
N ALA A 465 -43.52 -19.41 -14.41
CA ALA A 465 -44.82 -19.92 -14.85
C ALA A 465 -45.97 -19.03 -14.37
N ASP A 466 -45.91 -18.51 -13.14
CA ASP A 466 -46.93 -17.61 -12.57
C ASP A 466 -46.97 -16.22 -13.23
N GLN A 467 -45.95 -15.86 -14.03
CA GLN A 467 -45.89 -14.60 -14.78
C GLN A 467 -46.44 -14.69 -16.21
N ARG A 468 -46.93 -15.86 -16.64
CA ARG A 468 -47.60 -16.08 -17.93
C ARG A 468 -49.10 -16.27 -17.72
#